data_AF-A0A9W7X3R6-F1
#
_entry.id   AF-A0A9W7X3R6-F1
#
_cell.length_a   1.000
_cell.length_b   1.000
_cell.length_c   1.000
_cell.angle_alpha   90.00
_cell.angle_beta   90.00
_cell.angle_gamma   90.00
#
_symmetry.space_group_name_H-M   'P 1'
#
loop_
_entity.id
_entity.type
_entity.pdbx_description
1 polymer ?
#
loop_
_entity_poly.entity_id
_entity_poly.type
_entity_poly.pdbx_seq_one_letter_code
_entity_poly.pdbx_strand_id
1 'polypeptide(L)'
;MASRGEARRATPIFSYRCRECLPEEWFCGDCDVLRHKKQPLHNRERVIHGFFEANPPTSCVIKGQDGYCIREKACISPTVKVPYCSCEGTNFTILPGKPVILITNNGRFDLHQPLYVCQTCQHQWTPDLKDLLRSGYWPASVNSSTLYTLDLLSSFQELK
;
A
#
# COMPACT_ATOMS: atom_id res chain seq x y z
N MET A 1 35.78 37.59 -19.62
CA MET A 1 34.32 37.79 -19.73
C MET A 1 33.63 36.49 -19.35
N ALA A 2 32.81 36.53 -18.31
CA ALA A 2 32.26 35.38 -17.63
C ALA A 2 31.09 34.72 -18.40
N SER A 3 31.08 33.38 -18.36
CA SER A 3 29.94 32.46 -18.28
C SER A 3 28.63 32.82 -19.00
N ARG A 4 28.30 32.07 -20.06
CA ARG A 4 26.89 31.75 -20.36
C ARG A 4 26.57 30.42 -19.69
N GLY A 5 25.87 30.51 -18.56
CA GLY A 5 25.42 29.37 -17.79
C GLY A 5 24.45 28.52 -18.61
N GLU A 6 24.75 27.22 -18.70
CA GLU A 6 23.72 26.21 -18.92
C GLU A 6 22.71 26.33 -17.80
N ALA A 7 21.50 26.78 -18.15
CA ALA A 7 20.34 26.58 -17.30
C ALA A 7 20.17 25.07 -17.13
N ARG A 8 20.72 24.52 -16.05
CA ARG A 8 20.32 23.21 -15.53
C ARG A 8 18.82 23.32 -15.34
N ARG A 9 18.03 22.74 -16.26
CA ARG A 9 16.63 22.45 -15.99
C ARG A 9 16.65 21.57 -14.75
N ALA A 10 16.33 22.16 -13.60
CA ALA A 10 16.16 21.42 -12.38
C ALA A 10 15.02 20.45 -12.64
N THR A 11 15.36 19.18 -12.88
CA THR A 11 14.39 18.10 -12.94
C THR A 11 13.59 18.20 -11.64
N PRO A 12 12.25 18.25 -11.67
CA PRO A 12 11.46 18.33 -10.45
C PRO A 12 11.89 17.17 -9.55
N ILE A 13 12.39 17.51 -8.35
CA ILE A 13 12.76 16.52 -7.35
C ILE A 13 11.44 15.96 -6.84
N PHE A 14 11.03 14.81 -7.38
CA PHE A 14 9.92 14.05 -6.82
C PHE A 14 10.37 13.48 -5.48
N SER A 15 9.96 14.15 -4.41
CA SER A 15 10.12 13.68 -3.05
C SER A 15 8.79 13.16 -2.52
N TYR A 16 8.89 12.12 -1.72
CA TYR A 16 7.77 11.57 -0.96
C TYR A 16 7.95 11.92 0.49
N ARG A 17 6.82 12.22 1.14
CA ARG A 17 6.73 12.34 2.58
C ARG A 17 5.80 11.28 3.12
N CYS A 18 6.20 10.54 4.12
CA CYS A 18 5.33 9.68 4.90
C CYS A 18 5.14 10.29 6.29
N ARG A 19 3.89 10.44 6.73
CA ARG A 19 3.57 11.04 8.03
C ARG A 19 3.71 10.08 9.22
N GLU A 20 3.96 8.80 8.94
CA GLU A 20 3.98 7.72 9.94
C GLU A 20 5.35 7.03 10.03
N CYS A 21 6.25 7.26 9.06
CA CYS A 21 7.64 6.81 9.18
C CYS A 21 8.43 7.83 9.98
N LEU A 22 8.73 7.48 11.24
CA LEU A 22 9.61 8.25 12.11
C LEU A 22 10.90 7.47 12.39
N PRO A 23 12.05 8.14 12.52
CA PRO A 23 12.25 9.59 12.34
C PRO A 23 12.38 10.03 10.86
N GLU A 24 12.63 9.12 9.92
CA GLU A 24 12.75 9.46 8.50
C GLU A 24 11.39 9.58 7.80
N GLU A 25 10.92 10.81 7.61
CA GLU A 25 9.67 11.08 6.88
C GLU A 25 9.87 11.22 5.37
N TRP A 26 11.09 11.50 4.88
CA TRP A 26 11.35 11.88 3.48
C TRP A 26 12.06 10.79 2.68
N PHE A 27 11.54 10.51 1.47
CA PHE A 27 12.03 9.44 0.61
C PHE A 27 12.14 9.89 -0.85
N CYS A 28 13.12 9.35 -1.58
CA CYS A 28 13.04 9.31 -3.04
C CYS A 28 12.00 8.26 -3.46
N GLY A 29 11.63 8.22 -4.75
CA GLY A 29 10.64 7.27 -5.26
C GLY A 29 10.97 5.79 -4.98
N ASP A 30 12.23 5.38 -5.14
CA ASP A 30 12.63 3.98 -4.92
C ASP A 30 12.58 3.62 -3.43
N CYS A 31 13.06 4.51 -2.56
CA CYS A 31 13.01 4.32 -1.11
C CYS A 31 11.58 4.30 -0.58
N ASP A 32 10.68 5.15 -1.12
CA ASP A 32 9.25 5.14 -0.80
C ASP A 32 8.65 3.75 -1.08
N VAL A 33 8.90 3.21 -2.28
CA VAL A 33 8.36 1.91 -2.68
C VAL A 33 8.90 0.79 -1.79
N LEU A 34 10.21 0.78 -1.51
CA LEU A 34 10.83 -0.24 -0.67
C LEU A 34 10.31 -0.20 0.77
N ARG A 35 10.19 1.00 1.36
CA ARG A 35 9.71 1.20 2.73
C ARG A 35 8.24 0.80 2.86
N HIS A 36 7.40 1.27 1.94
CA HIS A 36 5.94 1.15 2.06
C HIS A 36 5.37 -0.13 1.45
N LYS A 37 6.19 -0.99 0.83
CA LYS A 37 5.74 -2.32 0.35
C LYS A 37 5.08 -3.16 1.45
N LYS A 38 5.57 -3.06 2.69
CA LYS A 38 5.01 -3.78 3.86
C LYS A 38 4.09 -2.92 4.73
N GLN A 39 4.00 -1.62 4.43
CA GLN A 39 3.23 -0.64 5.19
C GLN A 39 2.34 0.17 4.25
N PRO A 40 1.43 -0.51 3.51
CA PRO A 40 0.61 0.16 2.49
C PRO A 40 -0.44 1.11 3.07
N LEU A 41 -0.68 1.07 4.38
CA LEU A 41 -1.69 1.89 5.05
C LEU A 41 -1.14 3.23 5.57
N HIS A 42 0.16 3.47 5.42
CA HIS A 42 0.74 4.75 5.79
C HIS A 42 0.23 5.86 4.88
N ASN A 43 -0.03 7.02 5.46
CA ASN A 43 -0.37 8.25 4.76
C ASN A 43 0.87 8.84 4.12
N ARG A 44 0.91 8.78 2.79
CA ARG A 44 2.01 9.24 1.96
C ARG A 44 1.57 10.40 1.10
N GLU A 45 2.49 11.34 0.93
CA GLU A 45 2.32 12.52 0.12
C GLU A 45 3.44 12.58 -0.90
N ARG A 46 3.10 13.00 -2.11
CA ARG A 46 4.08 13.34 -3.14
C ARG A 46 4.15 14.86 -3.26
N VAL A 47 5.34 15.39 -3.49
CA VAL A 47 5.53 16.81 -3.75
C VAL A 47 5.59 17.05 -5.25
N ILE A 48 4.60 17.74 -5.79
CA ILE A 48 4.51 18.12 -7.20
C ILE A 48 4.49 19.65 -7.27
N HIS A 49 5.48 20.24 -7.96
CA HIS A 49 5.63 21.69 -8.08
C HIS A 49 5.59 22.46 -6.74
N GLY A 50 6.06 21.83 -5.65
CA GLY A 50 6.06 22.42 -4.31
C GLY A 50 4.76 22.24 -3.51
N PHE A 51 3.74 21.60 -4.08
CA PHE A 51 2.49 21.29 -3.40
C PHE A 51 2.44 19.82 -2.97
N PHE A 52 1.81 19.57 -1.82
CA PHE A 52 1.57 18.22 -1.31
C PHE A 52 0.30 17.64 -1.92
N GLU A 53 0.42 16.45 -2.49
CA GLU A 53 -0.71 15.66 -2.97
C GLU A 53 -0.71 14.29 -2.29
N ALA A 54 -1.89 13.77 -1.96
CA ALA A 54 -2.02 12.41 -1.45
C ALA A 54 -1.50 11.39 -2.47
N ASN A 55 -0.70 10.43 -1.99
CA ASN A 55 -0.17 9.34 -2.79
C ASN A 55 -0.78 8.01 -2.32
N PRO A 56 -1.84 7.50 -2.98
CA PRO A 56 -2.50 6.28 -2.55
C PRO A 56 -1.54 5.08 -2.68
N PRO A 57 -1.77 3.98 -1.93
CA PRO A 57 -0.92 2.79 -2.01
C PRO A 57 -0.94 2.13 -3.38
N THR A 58 -1.97 2.40 -4.19
CA THR A 58 -2.09 1.92 -5.58
C THR A 58 -1.24 2.71 -6.55
N SER A 59 -0.63 3.83 -6.16
CA SER A 59 0.26 4.57 -7.05
C SER A 59 1.72 4.34 -6.68
N CYS A 60 2.58 4.24 -7.70
CA CYS A 60 4.03 4.39 -7.58
C CYS A 60 4.57 5.28 -8.70
N VAL A 61 5.74 5.87 -8.48
CA VAL A 61 6.46 6.57 -9.54
C VAL A 61 7.49 5.65 -10.17
N ILE A 62 7.54 5.69 -11.48
CA ILE A 62 8.52 4.99 -12.29
C ILE A 62 9.35 6.04 -13.01
N LYS A 63 10.67 5.84 -13.02
CA LYS A 63 11.58 6.63 -13.83
C LYS A 63 11.48 6.18 -15.29
N GLY A 64 10.89 7.02 -16.13
CA GLY A 64 10.86 6.87 -17.59
C GLY A 64 12.02 7.58 -18.28
N GLN A 65 12.04 7.52 -19.62
CA GLN A 65 13.07 8.19 -20.44
C GLN A 65 12.97 9.72 -20.38
N ASP A 66 11.75 10.26 -20.28
CA ASP A 66 11.47 11.71 -20.30
C ASP A 66 11.21 12.32 -18.91
N GLY A 67 11.45 11.56 -17.84
CA GLY A 67 11.21 12.00 -16.46
C GLY A 67 10.51 10.95 -15.62
N TYR A 68 9.65 11.39 -14.70
CA TYR A 68 8.92 10.51 -13.79
C TYR A 68 7.47 10.39 -14.21
N CYS A 69 6.93 9.17 -14.22
CA CYS A 69 5.52 8.91 -14.47
C CYS A 69 4.88 8.21 -13.27
N ILE A 70 3.60 8.53 -13.01
CA ILE A 70 2.81 7.83 -12.00
C ILE A 70 2.17 6.61 -12.68
N ARG A 71 2.30 5.45 -12.06
CA ARG A 71 1.67 4.21 -12.51
C ARG A 71 0.81 3.63 -11.40
N GLU A 72 -0.37 3.14 -11.79
CA GLU A 72 -1.19 2.32 -10.92
C GLU A 72 -0.61 0.91 -10.77
N LYS A 73 -0.64 0.40 -9.54
CA LYS A 73 -0.21 -0.93 -9.13
C LYS A 73 -1.28 -1.52 -8.21
N ALA A 74 -1.46 -2.83 -8.31
CA ALA A 74 -2.26 -3.53 -7.32
C ALA A 74 -1.54 -3.49 -5.96
N CYS A 75 -2.26 -3.10 -4.92
CA CYS A 75 -1.76 -3.13 -3.56
C CYS A 75 -2.52 -4.18 -2.75
N ILE A 76 -1.77 -5.08 -2.12
CA ILE A 76 -2.33 -6.18 -1.33
C ILE A 76 -2.51 -5.71 0.12
N SER A 77 -3.67 -5.96 0.71
CA SER A 77 -3.95 -5.63 2.10
C SER A 77 -3.05 -6.44 3.04
N PRO A 78 -2.52 -5.85 4.13
CA PRO A 78 -1.85 -6.61 5.17
C PRO A 78 -2.78 -7.69 5.72
N THR A 79 -2.29 -8.90 5.99
CA THR A 79 -3.07 -9.96 6.65
C THR A 79 -2.12 -10.75 7.54
N VAL A 80 -2.55 -11.09 8.75
CA VAL A 80 -1.63 -11.61 9.79
C VAL A 80 -1.28 -13.09 9.62
N LYS A 81 -2.00 -13.83 8.77
CA LYS A 81 -1.83 -15.28 8.65
C LYS A 81 -1.55 -15.71 7.21
N VAL A 82 -0.46 -16.46 7.05
CA VAL A 82 -0.16 -17.24 5.86
C VAL A 82 -0.87 -18.60 5.98
N PRO A 83 -1.53 -19.10 4.92
CA PRO A 83 -2.20 -20.40 4.95
C PRO A 83 -1.21 -21.55 5.16
N TYR A 84 -1.72 -22.68 5.66
CA TYR A 84 -0.95 -23.92 5.79
C TYR A 84 -1.19 -24.81 4.56
N CYS A 85 -0.13 -25.41 4.05
CA CYS A 85 -0.19 -26.46 3.04
C CYS A 85 0.58 -27.69 3.54
N SER A 86 0.13 -28.88 3.15
CA SER A 86 0.76 -30.16 3.51
C SER A 86 2.03 -30.47 2.68
N CYS A 87 2.43 -29.61 1.76
CA CYS A 87 3.66 -29.77 0.99
C CYS A 87 4.90 -29.54 1.88
N GLU A 88 5.91 -30.40 1.76
CA GLU A 88 7.21 -30.15 2.39
C GLU A 88 7.85 -28.85 1.85
N GLY A 89 8.42 -28.04 2.74
CA GLY A 89 9.09 -26.78 2.35
C GLY A 89 8.16 -25.72 1.78
N THR A 90 6.90 -25.67 2.22
CA THR A 90 5.83 -24.82 1.68
C THR A 90 6.29 -23.37 1.47
N ASN A 91 6.33 -22.95 0.20
CA ASN A 91 6.50 -21.57 -0.23
C ASN A 91 5.25 -21.09 -0.98
N PHE A 92 4.88 -19.83 -0.76
CA PHE A 92 3.72 -19.20 -1.39
C PHE A 92 4.12 -18.02 -2.26
N THR A 93 3.53 -17.95 -3.44
CA THR A 93 3.45 -16.69 -4.19
C THR A 93 2.22 -15.94 -3.71
N ILE A 94 2.36 -14.66 -3.38
CA ILE A 94 1.24 -13.79 -2.99
C ILE A 94 0.88 -12.91 -4.18
N LEU A 95 -0.35 -13.07 -4.67
CA LEU A 95 -0.89 -12.32 -5.80
C LEU A 95 -2.04 -11.41 -5.34
N PRO A 96 -2.36 -10.36 -6.11
CA PRO A 96 -3.60 -9.60 -5.91
C PRO A 96 -4.81 -10.50 -6.18
N GLY A 97 -5.63 -10.72 -5.16
CA GLY A 97 -6.87 -11.47 -5.26
C GLY A 97 -8.08 -10.56 -5.45
N LYS A 98 -9.10 -10.75 -4.61
CA LYS A 98 -10.34 -9.99 -4.66
C LYS A 98 -10.12 -8.50 -4.32
N PRO A 99 -10.63 -7.54 -5.12
CA PRO A 99 -10.64 -6.14 -4.76
C PRO A 99 -11.44 -5.85 -3.50
N VAL A 100 -10.94 -4.97 -2.64
CA VAL A 100 -11.54 -4.61 -1.37
C VAL A 100 -11.32 -3.14 -1.04
N ILE A 101 -12.33 -2.51 -0.46
CA ILE A 101 -12.25 -1.15 0.07
C ILE A 101 -11.98 -1.26 1.57
N LEU A 102 -10.85 -0.75 2.05
CA LEU A 102 -10.55 -0.67 3.47
C LEU A 102 -10.77 0.76 3.96
N ILE A 103 -11.64 0.93 4.95
CA ILE A 103 -11.90 2.21 5.61
C ILE A 103 -11.23 2.20 6.98
N THR A 104 -10.43 3.23 7.25
CA THR A 104 -9.65 3.39 8.47
C THR A 104 -9.83 4.80 9.03
N ASN A 105 -9.25 5.09 10.21
CA ASN A 105 -9.14 6.46 10.73
C ASN A 105 -8.33 7.39 9.80
N ASN A 106 -7.45 6.83 8.99
CA ASN A 106 -6.64 7.55 8.00
C ASN A 106 -7.38 7.75 6.66
N GLY A 107 -8.60 7.23 6.53
CA GLY A 107 -9.41 7.34 5.32
C GLY A 107 -9.60 6.02 4.57
N ARG A 108 -9.94 6.14 3.29
CA ARG A 108 -10.28 5.04 2.38
C ARG A 108 -9.07 4.58 1.58
N PHE A 109 -8.89 3.27 1.50
CA PHE A 109 -7.87 2.60 0.70
C PHE A 109 -8.49 1.55 -0.21
N ASP A 110 -8.29 1.67 -1.51
CA ASP A 110 -8.67 0.65 -2.49
C ASP A 110 -7.52 -0.37 -2.63
N LEU A 111 -7.75 -1.61 -2.20
CA LEU A 111 -6.74 -2.66 -2.07
C LEU A 111 -7.23 -3.97 -2.70
N HIS A 112 -6.40 -5.01 -2.64
CA HIS A 112 -6.76 -6.38 -2.98
C HIS A 112 -6.47 -7.29 -1.79
N GLN A 113 -7.35 -8.24 -1.50
CA GLN A 113 -7.03 -9.32 -0.57
C GLN A 113 -5.88 -10.17 -1.15
N PRO A 114 -5.01 -10.75 -0.30
CA PRO A 114 -3.98 -11.66 -0.78
C PRO A 114 -4.60 -12.93 -1.35
N LEU A 115 -4.15 -13.32 -2.54
CA LEU A 115 -4.34 -14.66 -3.09
C LEU A 115 -3.02 -15.42 -2.90
N TYR A 116 -3.03 -16.40 -2.01
CA TYR A 116 -1.87 -17.25 -1.76
C TYR A 116 -1.92 -18.44 -2.71
N VAL A 117 -0.85 -18.64 -3.48
CA VAL A 117 -0.71 -19.79 -4.39
C VAL A 117 0.48 -20.62 -3.93
N CYS A 118 0.25 -21.88 -3.58
CA CYS A 118 1.34 -22.80 -3.24
C CYS A 118 2.19 -23.06 -4.48
N GLN A 119 3.50 -22.86 -4.39
CA GLN A 119 4.38 -23.05 -5.53
C GLN A 119 4.53 -24.53 -5.93
N THR A 120 4.28 -25.46 -5.01
CA THR A 120 4.41 -26.91 -5.24
C THR A 120 3.15 -27.52 -5.84
N CYS A 121 1.99 -27.35 -5.20
CA CYS A 121 0.73 -28.00 -5.60
C CYS A 121 -0.26 -27.07 -6.32
N GLN A 122 0.07 -25.78 -6.46
CA GLN A 122 -0.76 -24.76 -7.11
C GLN A 122 -2.15 -24.53 -6.47
N HIS A 123 -2.40 -25.11 -5.30
CA HIS A 123 -3.61 -24.83 -4.54
C HIS A 123 -3.64 -23.35 -4.11
N GLN A 124 -4.85 -22.81 -4.00
CA GLN A 124 -5.08 -21.39 -3.79
C GLN A 124 -5.87 -21.14 -2.51
N TRP A 125 -5.50 -20.08 -1.79
CA TRP A 125 -6.21 -19.64 -0.60
C TRP A 125 -6.42 -18.13 -0.62
N THR A 126 -7.58 -17.71 -0.14
CA THR A 126 -7.91 -16.31 0.14
C THR A 126 -8.37 -16.21 1.59
N PRO A 127 -8.09 -15.08 2.29
CA PRO A 127 -8.55 -14.89 3.66
C PRO A 127 -10.06 -15.08 3.80
N ASP A 128 -10.46 -15.86 4.80
CA ASP A 128 -11.86 -15.98 5.19
C ASP A 128 -12.24 -14.92 6.25
N LEU A 129 -13.49 -14.96 6.71
CA LEU A 129 -13.98 -14.07 7.76
C LEU A 129 -13.13 -14.12 9.04
N LYS A 130 -12.69 -15.31 9.47
CA LYS A 130 -11.90 -15.47 10.70
C LYS A 130 -10.51 -14.88 10.53
N ASP A 131 -9.91 -15.03 9.36
CA ASP A 131 -8.60 -14.45 9.04
C ASP A 131 -8.66 -12.92 8.98
N LEU A 132 -9.76 -12.36 8.44
CA LEU A 132 -9.99 -10.91 8.41
C LEU A 132 -10.14 -10.33 9.82
N LEU A 133 -10.98 -10.95 10.67
CA LEU A 133 -11.17 -10.52 12.05
C LEU A 133 -9.86 -10.56 12.85
N ARG A 134 -9.06 -11.62 12.70
CA ARG A 134 -7.74 -11.74 13.32
C ARG A 134 -6.74 -10.70 12.82
N SER A 135 -6.93 -10.20 11.60
CA SER A 135 -6.10 -9.14 11.02
C SER A 135 -6.55 -7.74 11.42
N GLY A 136 -7.54 -7.63 12.32
CA GLY A 136 -8.07 -6.33 12.77
C GLY A 136 -9.05 -5.70 11.80
N TYR A 137 -9.70 -6.49 10.93
CA TYR A 137 -10.68 -6.01 9.97
C TYR A 137 -12.08 -6.54 10.25
N TRP A 138 -13.06 -5.64 10.19
CA TRP A 138 -14.48 -5.95 10.28
C TRP A 138 -15.16 -5.81 8.92
N PRO A 139 -15.77 -6.87 8.37
CA PRO A 139 -16.44 -6.79 7.08
C PRO A 139 -17.80 -6.11 7.19
N ALA A 140 -18.01 -5.10 6.35
CA ALA A 140 -19.25 -4.33 6.27
C ALA A 140 -20.34 -5.03 5.43
N SER A 141 -19.99 -6.11 4.74
CA SER A 141 -20.79 -6.74 3.70
C SER A 141 -20.60 -8.25 3.72
N VAL A 142 -21.62 -9.00 3.30
CA VAL A 142 -21.59 -10.47 3.26
C VAL A 142 -20.48 -10.99 2.33
N ASN A 143 -20.20 -10.24 1.27
CA ASN A 143 -19.13 -10.56 0.33
C ASN A 143 -17.75 -10.04 0.81
N SER A 144 -17.65 -9.29 1.90
CA SER A 144 -16.39 -8.66 2.35
C SER A 144 -15.73 -7.75 1.29
N SER A 145 -16.53 -7.06 0.46
CA SER A 145 -15.98 -6.07 -0.49
C SER A 145 -15.57 -4.77 0.19
N THR A 146 -16.10 -4.50 1.38
CA THR A 146 -15.75 -3.35 2.22
C THR A 146 -15.39 -3.83 3.62
N LEU A 147 -14.26 -3.36 4.13
CA LEU A 147 -13.71 -3.65 5.45
C LEU A 147 -13.53 -2.35 6.23
N TYR A 148 -13.73 -2.41 7.54
CA TYR A 148 -13.34 -1.38 8.50
C TYR A 148 -12.17 -1.87 9.34
N THR A 149 -11.25 -1.01 9.74
CA THR A 149 -10.34 -1.36 10.84
C THR A 149 -11.10 -1.40 12.16
N LEU A 150 -10.73 -2.32 13.05
CA LEU A 150 -11.34 -2.39 14.38
C LEU A 150 -11.14 -1.08 15.16
N ASP A 151 -9.97 -0.44 15.05
CA ASP A 151 -9.68 0.84 15.72
C ASP A 151 -10.64 1.96 15.30
N LEU A 152 -11.11 1.95 14.04
CA LEU A 152 -12.12 2.90 13.58
C LEU A 152 -13.45 2.66 14.28
N LEU A 153 -13.87 1.41 14.39
CA LEU A 153 -15.10 1.05 15.10
C LEU A 153 -14.99 1.37 16.59
N SER A 154 -13.83 1.15 17.20
CA SER A 154 -13.56 1.51 18.59
C SER A 154 -13.62 3.02 18.81
N SER A 155 -13.01 3.82 17.94
CA SER A 155 -13.08 5.29 18.05
C SER A 155 -14.53 5.82 17.99
N PHE A 156 -15.40 5.19 17.19
CA PHE A 156 -16.82 5.53 17.15
C PHE A 156 -17.57 5.18 18.45
N GLN A 157 -17.12 4.18 19.21
CA GLN A 157 -17.70 3.87 20.52
C GLN A 157 -17.35 4.92 21.56
N GLU A 158 -16.14 5.50 21.49
CA GLU A 158 -15.68 6.56 22.40
C GLU A 158 -16.37 7.91 22.16
N LEU A 159 -16.99 8.09 20.99
CA LEU A 159 -17.77 9.29 20.65
C LEU A 159 -19.23 9.25 21.15
N LYS A 160 -19.65 8.16 21.81
CA LYS A 160 -20.99 8.01 22.39
C LYS A 160 -21.02 8.46 23.85
#